data_AF-A0A3D1N554-F1
#
_entry.id   AF-A0A3D1N554-F1
#
_cell.length_a   1.000
_cell.length_b   1.000
_cell.length_c   1.000
_cell.angle_alpha   90.00
_cell.angle_beta   90.00
_cell.angle_gamma   90.00
#
_symmetry.space_group_name_H-M   'P 1'
#
loop_
_entity.id
_entity.type
_entity.pdbx_description
1 polymer ?
#
loop_
_entity_poly.entity_id
_entity_poly.type
_entity_poly.pdbx_seq_one_letter_code
_entity_poly.pdbx_strand_id
1 'polypeptide(L)'
;MQAGRVCRNIFLEDDQMDCMDVVHRARFLSAYAVKVCGGIFFDDEKILCLRTISDRRISRDEAGFCGGKFLDSDKIECFRRFSN
;
A
#
# COMPACT_ATOMS: atom_id res chain seq x y z
N MET A 1 5.76 -12.62 -4.25
CA MET A 1 4.77 -11.53 -4.13
C MET A 1 5.28 -10.51 -3.11
N GLN A 2 5.52 -9.27 -3.53
CA GLN A 2 6.07 -8.22 -2.64
C GLN A 2 5.00 -7.71 -1.64
N ALA A 3 3.72 -7.66 -2.03
CA ALA A 3 2.65 -7.20 -1.15
C ALA A 3 2.38 -8.16 0.02
N GLY A 4 2.42 -9.48 -0.20
CA GLY A 4 2.31 -10.45 0.90
C GLY A 4 3.46 -10.34 1.93
N ARG A 5 4.61 -9.74 1.58
CA ARG A 5 5.66 -9.43 2.57
C ARG A 5 5.26 -8.26 3.47
N VAL A 6 4.50 -7.29 2.95
CA VAL A 6 3.97 -6.17 3.74
C VAL A 6 3.01 -6.71 4.80
N CYS A 7 2.10 -7.61 4.42
CA CYS A 7 1.16 -8.23 5.37
C CYS A 7 1.84 -9.09 6.43
N ARG A 8 2.99 -9.71 6.11
CA ARG A 8 3.79 -10.46 7.11
C ARG A 8 4.48 -9.59 8.15
N ASN A 9 4.59 -8.29 7.89
CA ASN A 9 5.17 -7.31 8.81
C ASN A 9 4.10 -6.58 9.63
N ILE A 10 2.85 -7.06 9.62
CA ILE A 10 1.78 -6.61 10.49
C ILE A 10 1.82 -7.43 11.78
N PHE A 11 1.64 -6.77 12.92
CA PHE A 11 1.81 -7.35 14.24
C PHE A 11 0.59 -8.17 14.69
N LEU A 12 -0.61 -7.67 14.44
CA LEU A 12 -1.85 -8.34 14.84
C LEU A 12 -2.28 -9.37 13.78
N GLU A 13 -2.70 -10.56 14.24
CA GLU A 13 -3.07 -11.66 13.36
C GLU A 13 -4.32 -11.35 12.52
N ASP A 14 -5.32 -10.71 13.12
CA ASP A 14 -6.55 -10.28 12.43
C ASP A 14 -6.24 -9.28 11.31
N ASP A 15 -5.42 -8.27 11.59
CA ASP A 15 -4.97 -7.28 10.62
C ASP A 15 -4.12 -7.90 9.50
N GLN A 16 -3.32 -8.92 9.84
CA GLN A 16 -2.56 -9.68 8.85
C GLN A 16 -3.49 -10.45 7.91
N MET A 17 -4.55 -11.09 8.41
CA MET A 17 -5.56 -11.75 7.58
C MET A 17 -6.28 -10.75 6.69
N ASP A 18 -6.69 -9.60 7.23
CA ASP A 18 -7.32 -8.51 6.50
C ASP A 18 -6.43 -7.98 5.37
N CYS A 19 -5.14 -7.80 5.66
CA CYS A 19 -4.16 -7.42 4.66
C CYS A 19 -4.04 -8.47 3.54
N MET A 20 -3.99 -9.74 3.91
CA MET A 20 -3.88 -10.84 2.95
C MET A 20 -5.13 -10.97 2.07
N ASP A 21 -6.33 -10.73 2.61
CA ASP A 21 -7.57 -10.68 1.83
C ASP A 21 -7.53 -9.54 0.79
N VAL A 22 -7.06 -8.34 1.17
CA VAL A 22 -6.85 -7.23 0.24
C VAL A 22 -5.89 -7.62 -0.89
N VAL A 23 -4.74 -8.19 -0.54
CA VAL A 23 -3.73 -8.61 -1.52
C VAL A 23 -4.26 -9.72 -2.43
N HIS A 24 -5.09 -10.62 -1.91
CA HIS A 24 -5.67 -11.72 -2.69
C HIS A 24 -6.75 -11.26 -3.66
N ARG A 25 -7.56 -10.26 -3.27
CA ARG A 25 -8.63 -9.71 -4.11
C ARG A 25 -8.11 -8.77 -5.20
N ALA A 26 -6.97 -8.13 -4.98
CA ALA A 26 -6.35 -7.25 -5.96
C ALA A 26 -5.94 -8.03 -7.22
N ARG A 27 -6.46 -7.63 -8.38
CA ARG A 27 -6.02 -8.17 -9.68
C ARG A 27 -4.64 -7.66 -10.05
N PHE A 28 -4.32 -6.44 -9.60
CA PHE A 28 -3.04 -5.79 -9.84
C PHE A 28 -2.58 -4.98 -8.63
N LEU A 29 -1.28 -5.05 -8.34
CA LEU A 29 -0.60 -4.19 -7.38
C LEU A 29 0.73 -3.72 -7.97
N SER A 30 0.90 -2.40 -8.10
CA SER A 30 2.17 -1.81 -8.54
C SER A 30 3.27 -2.11 -7.53
N ALA A 31 4.35 -2.75 -7.97
CA ALA A 31 5.50 -3.07 -7.12
C ALA A 31 6.12 -1.81 -6.48
N TYR A 32 6.12 -0.68 -7.19
CA TYR A 32 6.64 0.59 -6.68
C TYR A 32 5.76 1.15 -5.56
N ALA A 33 4.44 1.14 -5.75
CA ALA A 33 3.50 1.60 -4.73
C ALA A 33 3.45 0.67 -3.51
N VAL A 34 3.54 -0.65 -3.73
CA VAL A 34 3.66 -1.65 -2.66
C VAL A 34 4.90 -1.39 -1.80
N LYS A 35 6.03 -1.00 -2.40
CA LYS A 35 7.24 -0.64 -1.64
C LYS A 35 7.00 0.58 -0.75
N VAL A 36 6.24 1.57 -1.21
CA VAL A 36 5.86 2.74 -0.40
C VAL A 36 4.95 2.31 0.76
N CYS A 37 3.91 1.52 0.48
CA CYS A 37 3.03 0.99 1.54
C CYS A 37 3.80 0.15 2.56
N GLY A 38 4.81 -0.61 2.14
CA GLY A 38 5.66 -1.38 3.06
C GLY A 38 6.55 -0.52 3.97
N GLY A 39 6.73 0.76 3.65
CA GLY A 39 7.48 1.73 4.47
C GLY A 39 6.60 2.57 5.38
N ILE A 40 5.29 2.35 5.40
CA ILE A 40 4.37 2.96 6.37
C ILE A 40 4.59 2.33 7.74
N PHE A 41 4.49 3.12 8.80
CA PHE A 41 4.77 2.67 10.15
C PHE A 41 3.60 1.90 10.77
N PHE A 42 2.39 2.46 10.70
CA PHE A 42 1.21 1.88 11.33
C PHE A 42 0.57 0.79 10.48
N ASP A 43 0.18 -0.32 11.11
CA ASP A 43 -0.35 -1.50 10.41
C ASP A 43 -1.67 -1.20 9.68
N ASP A 44 -2.60 -0.49 10.33
CA ASP A 44 -3.85 -0.04 9.71
C ASP A 44 -3.61 0.80 8.44
N GLU A 45 -2.60 1.68 8.49
CA GLU A 45 -2.24 2.53 7.36
C GLU A 45 -1.54 1.74 6.26
N LYS A 46 -0.77 0.68 6.57
CA LYS A 46 -0.24 -0.25 5.56
C LYS A 46 -1.37 -0.92 4.79
N ILE A 47 -2.38 -1.43 5.50
CA ILE A 47 -3.55 -2.07 4.90
C ILE A 47 -4.32 -1.06 4.06
N LEU A 48 -4.59 0.12 4.61
CA LEU A 48 -5.29 1.20 3.90
C LEU A 48 -4.53 1.63 2.64
N CYS A 49 -3.20 1.70 2.69
CA CYS A 49 -2.37 1.99 1.53
C CYS A 49 -2.53 0.91 0.46
N LEU A 50 -2.41 -0.37 0.82
CA LEU A 50 -2.60 -1.50 -0.10
C LEU A 50 -4.00 -1.49 -0.73
N ARG A 51 -5.05 -1.24 0.07
CA ARG A 51 -6.42 -1.04 -0.43
C ARG A 51 -6.51 0.11 -1.42
N THR A 52 -5.84 1.22 -1.12
CA THR A 52 -5.84 2.43 -1.95
C THR A 52 -5.15 2.20 -3.30
N ILE A 53 -4.09 1.41 -3.35
CA ILE A 53 -3.34 1.16 -4.59
C ILE A 53 -3.84 -0.07 -5.36
N SER A 54 -4.76 -0.85 -4.78
CA SER A 54 -5.35 -2.03 -5.40
C SER A 54 -5.97 -1.68 -6.75
N ASP A 55 -5.58 -2.43 -7.77
CA ASP A 55 -6.08 -2.32 -9.15
C ASP A 55 -5.80 -0.95 -9.80
N ARG A 56 -4.87 -0.16 -9.24
CA ARG A 56 -4.46 1.13 -9.80
C ARG A 56 -3.10 1.04 -10.47
N ARG A 57 -3.00 1.67 -11.64
CA ARG A 57 -1.75 1.79 -12.40
C ARG A 57 -0.92 2.95 -11.86
N ILE A 58 -0.16 2.67 -10.80
CA ILE A 58 0.80 3.64 -10.26
C ILE A 58 2.17 3.41 -10.89
N SER A 59 2.65 4.40 -11.62
CA SER A 59 3.99 4.44 -12.21
C SER A 59 5.08 4.60 -11.14
N ARG A 60 6.34 4.46 -11.56
CA ARG A 60 7.50 4.67 -10.68
C ARG A 60 7.58 6.12 -10.18
N ASP A 61 7.29 7.09 -11.04
CA ASP A 61 7.42 8.51 -10.71
C ASP A 61 6.32 8.96 -9.75
N GLU A 62 5.08 8.49 -9.95
CA GLU A 62 3.97 8.73 -9.02
C GLU A 62 4.23 8.08 -7.65
N ALA A 63 4.74 6.84 -7.64
CA ALA A 63 5.15 6.18 -6.40
C ALA A 63 6.30 6.92 -5.71
N GLY A 64 7.29 7.43 -6.46
CA GLY A 64 8.38 8.24 -5.92
C GLY A 64 7.87 9.55 -5.32
N PHE A 65 6.95 10.23 -6.02
CA PHE A 65 6.34 11.47 -5.56
C PHE A 65 5.53 11.29 -4.28
N CYS A 66 4.69 10.25 -4.21
CA CYS A 66 3.93 9.95 -3.00
C CYS A 66 4.82 9.43 -1.88
N GLY A 67 5.80 8.58 -2.18
CA GLY A 67 6.75 8.06 -1.19
C GLY A 67 7.65 9.14 -0.56
N GLY A 68 7.83 10.29 -1.23
CA GLY A 68 8.56 11.44 -0.69
C GLY A 68 7.81 12.25 0.37
N LYS A 69 6.55 11.93 0.65
CA LYS A 69 5.79 12.58 1.73
C LYS A 69 6.28 12.10 3.09
N PHE A 70 6.29 13.02 4.06
CA PHE A 70 6.77 12.73 5.41
C PHE A 70 5.76 11.89 6.20
N LEU A 71 4.49 12.31 6.21
CA LEU A 71 3.42 11.63 6.92
C LEU A 71 2.87 10.46 6.10
N ASP A 72 2.55 9.36 6.78
CA ASP A 72 1.97 8.17 6.14
C ASP A 72 0.60 8.44 5.53
N SER A 73 -0.23 9.22 6.23
CA SER A 73 -1.51 9.73 5.72
C SER A 73 -1.35 10.55 4.43
N ASP A 74 -0.32 11.39 4.31
CA ASP A 74 -0.03 12.17 3.10
C ASP A 74 0.38 11.27 1.92
N LYS A 75 1.10 10.17 2.17
CA LYS A 75 1.45 9.17 1.15
C LYS A 75 0.19 8.53 0.58
N ILE A 76 -0.73 8.12 1.46
CA ILE A 76 -2.00 7.48 1.08
C ILE A 76 -2.90 8.45 0.32
N GLU A 77 -3.06 9.67 0.84
CA GLU A 77 -3.87 10.72 0.20
C GLU A 77 -3.29 11.08 -1.18
N CYS A 78 -1.98 11.10 -1.31
CA CYS A 78 -1.32 11.27 -2.60
C CYS A 78 -1.71 10.16 -3.60
N PHE A 79 -1.70 8.88 -3.20
CA PHE A 79 -2.14 7.78 -4.06
C PHE A 79 -3.63 7.83 -4.44
N ARG A 80 -4.48 8.45 -3.61
CA ARG A 80 -5.89 8.68 -3.96
C ARG A 80 -6.06 9.63 -5.14
N ARG A 81 -5.15 10.59 -5.30
CA ARG A 81 -5.21 11.59 -6.37
C ARG A 81 -4.74 11.07 -7.74
N PHE A 82 -3.93 10.01 -7.76
CA PHE A 82 -3.51 9.34 -9.01
C PHE A 82 -4.53 8.31 -9.52
N SER A 83 -5.73 8.28 -8.96
CA SER A 83 -6.84 7.46 -9.46
C SER A 83 -7.55 8.19 -10.60
N ASN A 84 -7.17 7.89 -11.85
CA ASN A 84 -7.95 8.16 -13.06
C ASN A 84 -8.29 6.83 -13.73
#